data_AF-A0A5C6GAB1-F1
#
_entry.id   AF-A0A5C6GAB1-F1
#
_cell.length_a   1.000
_cell.length_b   1.000
_cell.length_c   1.000
_cell.angle_alpha   90.00
_cell.angle_beta   90.00
_cell.angle_gamma   90.00
#
_symmetry.space_group_name_H-M   'P 1'
#
loop_
_entity.id
_entity.type
_entity.pdbx_description
1 polymer ?
#
loop_
_entity_poly.entity_id
_entity_poly.type
_entity_poly.pdbx_seq_one_letter_code
_entity_poly.pdbx_strand_id
1 'polypeptide(L)'
;MPPVNENVARAKALLSKVPLIGILPLPFFSEPLGSNIATDKSDGHNDLPFMIRGWYQGRAADEEVDAADMPVAHTDLTRLRKGCVGGVFWSAYSGKQRERRLFDREPLRVSTGHPTADRYASLTQHPRNSPDEVLDMLKANGGVFMISFLCKLTDSSSPTLKRVADHIQHAGERIGYDHVGIGSDFDGMMDSPSGLEDVSKMPFLVAELLKRGIPEDSVQNIVGLNVLRVLDAVQEVSARMKNGNQDMLQDVIDEIWDEHVRLQVKQVRGLLSPDDDSFISTQKGSVDAIRKSD
;
A
#
# COMPACT_ATOMS: atom_id res chain seq x y z
N MET A 1 -16.06 30.48 -20.11
CA MET A 1 -15.67 29.50 -19.08
C MET A 1 -16.95 29.01 -18.41
N PRO A 2 -17.22 27.69 -18.36
CA PRO A 2 -18.39 27.19 -17.66
C PRO A 2 -18.32 27.55 -16.16
N PRO A 3 -19.43 27.94 -15.51
CA PRO A 3 -19.44 28.27 -14.09
C PRO A 3 -19.02 27.05 -13.26
N VAL A 4 -18.41 27.27 -12.08
CA VAL A 4 -17.90 26.24 -11.16
C VAL A 4 -18.91 25.11 -10.90
N ASN A 5 -20.22 25.41 -10.97
CA ASN A 5 -21.31 24.47 -10.79
C ASN A 5 -21.40 23.38 -11.89
N GLU A 6 -21.09 23.71 -13.14
CA GLU A 6 -21.24 22.77 -14.27
C GLU A 6 -20.17 21.67 -14.26
N ASN A 7 -18.91 22.03 -13.99
CA ASN A 7 -17.83 21.03 -13.92
C ASN A 7 -17.98 20.12 -12.69
N VAL A 8 -18.54 20.60 -11.58
CA VAL A 8 -18.83 19.74 -10.41
C VAL A 8 -19.98 18.77 -10.72
N ALA A 9 -21.02 19.21 -11.44
CA ALA A 9 -22.08 18.32 -11.89
C ALA A 9 -21.54 17.22 -12.84
N ARG A 10 -20.70 17.62 -13.81
CA ARG A 10 -20.00 16.68 -14.71
C ARG A 10 -19.11 15.72 -13.95
N ALA A 11 -18.35 16.21 -12.98
CA ALA A 11 -17.50 15.39 -12.12
C ALA A 11 -18.31 14.33 -11.37
N LYS A 12 -19.43 14.71 -10.72
CA LYS A 12 -20.32 13.76 -10.05
C LYS A 12 -20.92 12.74 -11.01
N ALA A 13 -21.31 13.17 -12.21
CA ALA A 13 -21.81 12.26 -13.24
C ALA A 13 -20.75 11.25 -13.69
N LEU A 14 -19.48 11.68 -13.81
CA LEU A 14 -18.35 10.79 -14.11
C LEU A 14 -18.10 9.80 -12.97
N LEU A 15 -18.02 10.29 -11.74
CA LEU A 15 -17.80 9.47 -10.53
C LEU A 15 -18.94 8.48 -10.26
N SER A 16 -20.14 8.72 -10.79
CA SER A 16 -21.24 7.74 -10.72
C SER A 16 -21.05 6.53 -11.64
N LYS A 17 -20.18 6.65 -12.65
CA LYS A 17 -19.90 5.59 -13.65
C LYS A 17 -18.64 4.81 -13.35
N VAL A 18 -17.68 5.44 -12.66
CA VAL A 18 -16.38 4.86 -12.33
C VAL A 18 -16.16 5.01 -10.83
N PRO A 19 -15.94 3.90 -10.09
CA PRO A 19 -15.63 4.01 -8.68
C PRO A 19 -14.32 4.77 -8.52
N LEU A 20 -14.34 5.91 -7.82
CA LEU A 20 -13.12 6.54 -7.38
C LEU A 20 -12.44 5.63 -6.37
N ILE A 21 -11.19 5.27 -6.68
CA ILE A 21 -10.34 4.41 -5.87
C ILE A 21 -9.15 5.22 -5.37
N GLY A 22 -9.17 5.55 -4.08
CA GLY A 22 -8.07 6.23 -3.38
C GLY A 22 -7.08 5.27 -2.74
N ILE A 23 -5.83 5.70 -2.54
CA ILE A 23 -4.78 4.96 -1.81
C ILE A 23 -4.27 5.70 -0.57
N LEU A 24 -3.92 4.92 0.46
CA LEU A 24 -3.26 5.33 1.71
C LEU A 24 -1.83 4.79 1.81
N PRO A 25 -0.81 5.64 2.04
CA PRO A 25 0.51 5.21 2.54
C PRO A 25 0.74 5.45 4.05
N LEU A 26 1.87 4.92 4.55
CA LEU A 26 2.20 4.78 5.97
C LEU A 26 2.69 6.06 6.67
N PRO A 27 2.44 6.22 7.99
CA PRO A 27 3.08 7.25 8.80
C PRO A 27 4.51 6.88 9.25
N PHE A 28 5.27 7.92 9.61
CA PHE A 28 6.67 7.91 9.99
C PHE A 28 6.80 7.79 11.53
N PHE A 29 7.44 6.74 12.04
CA PHE A 29 7.94 6.72 13.43
C PHE A 29 9.42 7.12 13.45
N SER A 30 9.73 8.23 14.12
CA SER A 30 11.10 8.61 14.46
C SER A 30 11.61 7.77 15.64
N GLU A 31 12.62 6.93 15.37
CA GLU A 31 13.47 6.23 16.34
C GLU A 31 14.14 7.21 17.35
N PRO A 32 14.38 6.78 18.60
CA PRO A 32 15.59 6.00 18.85
C PRO A 32 15.36 4.81 19.79
N LEU A 33 15.73 3.59 19.38
CA LEU A 33 16.04 2.53 20.33
C LEU A 33 17.15 1.59 19.84
N GLY A 34 18.15 1.47 20.69
CA GLY A 34 19.20 0.48 20.55
C GLY A 34 18.69 -0.95 20.63
N SER A 35 19.58 -1.83 20.15
CA SER A 35 19.62 -3.28 20.30
C SER A 35 18.50 -4.10 19.63
N ASN A 36 18.77 -4.41 18.36
CA ASN A 36 18.84 -5.78 17.83
C ASN A 36 17.70 -6.75 18.16
N ILE A 37 16.53 -6.57 17.54
CA ILE A 37 15.77 -7.65 16.89
C ILE A 37 15.06 -7.02 15.68
N ALA A 38 15.53 -7.33 14.47
CA ALA A 38 14.90 -6.90 13.22
C ALA A 38 13.59 -7.67 13.01
N THR A 39 12.49 -7.14 13.54
CA THR A 39 11.16 -7.45 13.00
C THR A 39 10.93 -6.47 11.85
N ASP A 40 10.78 -7.00 10.64
CA ASP A 40 10.41 -6.25 9.44
C ASP A 40 9.00 -5.65 9.68
N LYS A 41 8.95 -4.48 10.33
CA LYS A 41 7.72 -3.70 10.54
C LYS A 41 7.31 -3.08 9.20
N SER A 42 6.78 -3.93 8.31
CA SER A 42 5.82 -3.51 7.30
C SER A 42 4.56 -3.07 8.05
N ASP A 43 4.56 -1.82 8.47
CA ASP A 43 3.33 -1.13 8.78
C ASP A 43 2.49 -1.11 7.50
N GLY A 44 1.21 -1.35 7.67
CA GLY A 44 0.20 -1.44 6.66
C GLY A 44 -1.06 -1.11 7.41
N HIS A 45 -1.46 0.16 7.46
CA HIS A 45 -2.74 0.50 8.06
C HIS A 45 -3.60 1.41 7.16
N ASN A 46 -4.89 1.06 7.12
CA ASN A 46 -6.01 1.92 6.76
C ASN A 46 -6.29 2.64 8.05
N ASP A 47 -6.09 3.93 8.03
CA ASP A 47 -6.18 4.68 9.26
C ASP A 47 -7.65 4.81 9.70
N LEU A 48 -8.68 4.63 8.86
CA LEU A 48 -10.06 4.67 9.34
C LEU A 48 -10.38 3.60 10.42
N PRO A 49 -10.12 2.29 10.24
CA PRO A 49 -10.18 1.31 11.32
C PRO A 49 -9.32 1.66 12.53
N PHE A 50 -8.14 2.26 12.33
CA PHE A 50 -7.28 2.70 13.43
C PHE A 50 -7.87 3.90 14.19
N MET A 51 -8.48 4.85 13.48
CA MET A 51 -9.19 6.00 14.02
C MET A 51 -10.42 5.55 14.79
N ILE A 52 -11.19 4.59 14.28
CA ILE A 52 -12.30 3.95 15.01
C ILE A 52 -11.76 3.28 16.28
N ARG A 53 -10.72 2.45 16.16
CA ARG A 53 -10.12 1.78 17.34
C ARG A 53 -9.64 2.80 18.37
N GLY A 54 -8.97 3.87 17.95
CA GLY A 54 -8.45 4.90 18.84
C GLY A 54 -9.57 5.71 19.51
N TRP A 55 -10.54 6.17 18.72
CA TRP A 55 -11.68 6.96 19.19
C TRP A 55 -12.52 6.20 20.22
N TYR A 56 -12.81 4.93 19.94
CA TYR A 56 -13.57 4.04 20.83
C TYR A 56 -12.68 3.31 21.85
N GLN A 57 -11.39 3.64 21.95
CA GLN A 57 -10.44 3.04 22.90
C GLN A 57 -10.42 1.50 22.89
N GLY A 58 -10.60 0.90 21.70
CA GLY A 58 -10.67 -0.54 21.51
C GLY A 58 -12.00 -1.19 21.93
N ARG A 59 -12.99 -0.41 22.38
CA ARG A 59 -14.32 -0.88 22.80
C ARG A 59 -15.38 -0.78 21.69
N ALA A 60 -14.94 -0.73 20.44
CA ALA A 60 -15.81 -0.65 19.26
C ALA A 60 -16.76 -1.86 19.11
N ALA A 61 -16.50 -2.98 19.79
CA ALA A 61 -17.40 -4.13 19.83
C ALA A 61 -18.52 -4.01 20.87
N ASP A 62 -18.35 -3.12 21.86
CA ASP A 62 -19.25 -2.95 23.00
C ASP A 62 -20.17 -1.71 22.84
N GLU A 63 -19.95 -0.92 21.80
CA GLU A 63 -20.62 0.36 21.53
C GLU A 63 -21.18 0.37 20.10
N GLU A 64 -22.26 1.12 19.88
CA GLU A 64 -22.75 1.39 18.52
C GLU A 64 -21.78 2.36 17.84
N VAL A 65 -20.94 1.83 16.95
CA VAL A 65 -19.93 2.61 16.22
C VAL A 65 -20.61 3.47 15.16
N ASP A 66 -20.55 4.79 15.32
CA ASP A 66 -20.94 5.73 14.27
C ASP A 66 -19.79 5.92 13.29
N ALA A 67 -19.72 5.03 12.30
CA ALA A 67 -18.80 5.17 11.17
C ALA A 67 -19.31 6.17 10.11
N ALA A 68 -20.48 6.77 10.30
CA ALA A 68 -21.10 7.67 9.33
C ALA A 68 -20.71 9.13 9.53
N ASP A 69 -20.40 9.57 10.75
CA ASP A 69 -19.92 10.93 11.03
C ASP A 69 -18.80 10.89 12.07
N MET A 70 -17.58 10.59 11.60
CA MET A 70 -16.40 10.50 12.46
C MET A 70 -15.77 11.89 12.62
N PRO A 71 -15.74 12.49 13.83
CA PRO A 71 -15.23 13.85 14.03
C PRO A 71 -13.72 13.98 13.80
N VAL A 72 -12.99 12.88 13.99
CA VAL A 72 -11.52 12.84 13.97
C VAL A 72 -10.93 12.37 12.65
N ALA A 73 -11.73 11.76 11.79
CA ALA A 73 -11.27 11.21 10.53
C ALA A 73 -11.60 12.15 9.38
N HIS A 74 -10.76 12.17 8.36
CA HIS A 74 -11.03 12.65 7.01
C HIS A 74 -12.04 11.74 6.31
N THR A 75 -12.04 10.44 6.62
CA THR A 75 -12.93 9.44 6.02
C THR A 75 -14.05 9.02 6.96
N ASP A 76 -15.29 9.04 6.46
CA ASP A 76 -16.46 8.41 7.08
C ASP A 76 -17.46 8.02 5.97
N LEU A 77 -18.50 7.26 6.31
CA LEU A 77 -19.48 6.79 5.31
C LEU A 77 -20.26 7.96 4.68
N THR A 78 -20.50 9.06 5.40
CA THR A 78 -21.21 10.22 4.86
C THR A 78 -20.35 10.96 3.85
N ARG A 79 -19.07 11.18 4.14
CA ARG A 79 -18.10 11.85 3.27
C ARG A 79 -17.76 10.98 2.08
N LEU A 80 -17.63 9.66 2.22
CA LEU A 80 -17.47 8.72 1.10
C LEU A 80 -18.62 8.87 0.09
N ARG A 81 -19.86 8.91 0.57
CA ARG A 81 -21.05 9.13 -0.28
C ARG A 81 -21.02 10.50 -0.94
N LYS A 82 -20.74 11.57 -0.19
CA LYS A 82 -20.65 12.95 -0.72
C LYS A 82 -19.53 13.09 -1.76
N GLY A 83 -18.42 12.38 -1.55
CA GLY A 83 -17.24 12.36 -2.40
C GLY A 83 -17.35 11.44 -3.61
N CYS A 84 -18.41 10.62 -3.68
CA CYS A 84 -18.60 9.58 -4.68
C CYS A 84 -17.41 8.60 -4.75
N VAL A 85 -16.81 8.29 -3.60
CA VAL A 85 -15.72 7.32 -3.48
C VAL A 85 -16.31 5.92 -3.36
N GLY A 86 -16.00 5.07 -4.35
CA GLY A 86 -16.53 3.70 -4.44
C GLY A 86 -15.64 2.65 -3.78
N GLY A 87 -14.37 2.97 -3.54
CA GLY A 87 -13.43 2.07 -2.88
C GLY A 87 -12.17 2.79 -2.39
N VAL A 88 -11.49 2.17 -1.43
CA VAL A 88 -10.18 2.60 -0.95
C VAL A 88 -9.29 1.37 -0.93
N PHE A 89 -8.11 1.49 -1.51
CA PHE A 89 -7.13 0.40 -1.61
C PHE A 89 -5.84 0.81 -0.92
N TRP A 90 -5.02 -0.18 -0.67
CA TRP A 90 -3.76 -0.01 0.00
C TRP A 90 -2.62 -0.22 -0.97
N SER A 91 -1.56 0.56 -0.79
CA SER A 91 -0.30 0.30 -1.46
C SER A 91 0.76 0.06 -0.41
N ALA A 92 1.52 -1.01 -0.60
CA ALA A 92 2.73 -1.22 0.18
C ALA A 92 3.81 -0.21 -0.26
N TYR A 93 4.46 0.43 0.71
CA TYR A 93 5.67 1.19 0.44
C TYR A 93 6.86 0.23 0.34
N SER A 94 7.65 0.33 -0.73
CA SER A 94 8.91 -0.41 -0.85
C SER A 94 10.09 0.54 -0.86
N GLY A 95 11.06 0.33 0.04
CA GLY A 95 12.25 1.20 0.12
C GLY A 95 13.14 1.16 -1.14
N LYS A 96 13.97 2.20 -1.31
CA LYS A 96 14.75 2.51 -2.52
C LYS A 96 15.47 1.33 -3.21
N GLN A 97 16.12 0.45 -2.43
CA GLN A 97 16.90 -0.67 -2.98
C GLN A 97 16.04 -1.86 -3.44
N ARG A 98 14.81 -1.96 -2.93
CA ARG A 98 13.85 -2.99 -3.29
C ARG A 98 13.19 -2.62 -4.64
N GLU A 99 12.83 -1.37 -4.86
CA GLU A 99 12.10 -0.94 -6.08
C GLU A 99 12.83 -1.16 -7.40
N ARG A 100 14.11 -0.78 -7.52
CA ARG A 100 14.87 -0.99 -8.77
C ARG A 100 14.97 -2.47 -9.13
N ARG A 101 15.25 -3.32 -8.14
CA ARG A 101 15.27 -4.77 -8.30
C ARG A 101 13.90 -5.36 -8.64
N LEU A 102 12.82 -4.70 -8.23
CA LEU A 102 11.47 -5.18 -8.45
C LEU A 102 10.92 -4.75 -9.81
N PHE A 103 11.31 -3.59 -10.35
CA PHE A 103 11.02 -3.24 -11.75
C PHE A 103 11.73 -4.17 -12.75
N ASP A 104 12.90 -4.70 -12.39
CA ASP A 104 13.64 -5.66 -13.22
C ASP A 104 13.10 -7.10 -13.13
N ARG A 105 12.29 -7.43 -12.11
CA ARG A 105 11.92 -8.82 -11.79
C ARG A 105 10.43 -9.10 -11.68
N GLU A 106 9.60 -8.11 -11.38
CA GLU A 106 8.18 -8.30 -11.13
C GLU A 106 7.30 -7.53 -12.12
N PRO A 107 6.28 -8.19 -12.70
CA PRO A 107 5.71 -7.76 -13.96
C PRO A 107 4.73 -6.57 -13.89
N LEU A 108 4.25 -6.12 -12.71
CA LEU A 108 3.34 -4.96 -12.59
C LEU A 108 3.40 -4.34 -11.18
N ARG A 109 3.36 -3.01 -11.09
CA ARG A 109 3.39 -2.26 -9.82
C ARG A 109 2.48 -1.04 -9.79
N VAL A 110 1.94 -0.78 -8.60
CA VAL A 110 1.42 0.52 -8.19
C VAL A 110 2.54 1.20 -7.41
N SER A 111 2.93 2.42 -7.78
CA SER A 111 3.97 3.17 -7.07
C SER A 111 3.42 4.49 -6.55
N THR A 112 3.66 4.74 -5.27
CA THR A 112 3.46 6.04 -4.61
C THR A 112 4.83 6.58 -4.17
N GLY A 113 5.64 7.03 -5.13
CA GLY A 113 6.82 7.87 -4.87
C GLY A 113 8.16 7.15 -4.61
N HIS A 114 9.21 7.48 -5.39
CA HIS A 114 10.62 7.08 -5.28
C HIS A 114 11.57 8.31 -5.23
N PRO A 115 12.87 8.19 -4.92
CA PRO A 115 13.88 9.19 -5.30
C PRO A 115 15.10 8.53 -5.99
N THR A 116 15.42 8.89 -7.24
CA THR A 116 16.78 8.70 -7.78
C THR A 116 17.55 10.00 -7.58
N ALA A 117 18.84 9.85 -7.28
CA ALA A 117 19.78 10.95 -7.25
C ALA A 117 19.67 11.73 -8.56
N ASP A 118 19.61 13.06 -8.42
CA ASP A 118 19.49 14.04 -9.49
C ASP A 118 18.19 13.95 -10.31
N ARG A 119 17.17 14.66 -9.78
CA ARG A 119 15.90 15.08 -10.40
C ARG A 119 14.78 14.01 -10.35
N TYR A 120 13.91 14.11 -9.31
CA TYR A 120 12.66 14.89 -9.43
C TYR A 120 12.31 15.72 -8.21
N ALA A 121 11.82 16.88 -8.61
CA ALA A 121 11.97 18.16 -7.96
C ALA A 121 11.26 19.23 -8.82
N SER A 122 10.55 18.85 -9.89
CA SER A 122 10.05 19.80 -10.90
C SER A 122 8.97 20.71 -10.30
N LEU A 123 8.05 20.12 -9.54
CA LEU A 123 6.99 20.83 -8.85
C LEU A 123 7.27 21.02 -7.35
N THR A 124 7.72 19.98 -6.66
CA THR A 124 8.04 20.02 -5.23
C THR A 124 9.18 19.06 -4.91
N GLN A 125 10.29 19.59 -4.36
CA GLN A 125 11.43 18.77 -3.97
C GLN A 125 11.17 18.10 -2.62
N HIS A 126 11.00 16.78 -2.62
CA HIS A 126 10.86 16.01 -1.39
C HIS A 126 11.45 14.60 -1.55
N PRO A 127 12.14 14.03 -0.55
CA PRO A 127 12.71 12.68 -0.63
C PRO A 127 11.71 11.52 -0.88
N ARG A 128 10.41 11.79 -0.89
CA ARG A 128 9.36 10.81 -1.20
C ARG A 128 8.72 11.01 -2.59
N ASN A 129 9.10 12.06 -3.33
CA ASN A 129 8.53 12.30 -4.67
C ASN A 129 9.39 11.64 -5.75
N SER A 130 8.75 10.77 -6.57
CA SER A 130 9.37 10.00 -7.67
C SER A 130 10.18 10.85 -8.64
N PRO A 131 11.45 10.47 -8.95
CA PRO A 131 12.21 10.98 -10.10
C PRO A 131 11.51 10.64 -11.41
N ASP A 132 11.90 11.37 -12.43
CA ASP A 132 11.33 11.24 -13.76
C ASP A 132 11.52 9.85 -14.34
N GLU A 133 12.75 9.37 -14.17
CA GLU A 133 13.19 8.07 -14.66
C GLU A 133 12.34 6.95 -14.06
N VAL A 134 11.88 7.09 -12.82
CA VAL A 134 10.99 6.09 -12.22
C VAL A 134 9.60 6.15 -12.81
N LEU A 135 9.10 7.32 -13.19
CA LEU A 135 7.84 7.41 -13.91
C LEU A 135 7.96 6.69 -15.26
N ASP A 136 9.09 6.88 -15.96
CA ASP A 136 9.35 6.20 -17.24
C ASP A 136 9.45 4.68 -17.07
N MET A 137 10.15 4.21 -16.03
CA MET A 137 10.23 2.78 -15.68
C MET A 137 8.85 2.20 -15.32
N LEU A 138 8.05 2.95 -14.56
CA LEU A 138 6.71 2.53 -14.16
C LEU A 138 5.79 2.39 -15.37
N LYS A 139 5.89 3.32 -16.32
CA LYS A 139 5.19 3.23 -17.61
C LYS A 139 5.59 1.98 -18.37
N ALA A 140 6.89 1.71 -18.49
CA ALA A 140 7.41 0.52 -19.17
C ALA A 140 6.92 -0.78 -18.52
N ASN A 141 6.75 -0.78 -17.19
CA ASN A 141 6.18 -1.89 -16.42
C ASN A 141 4.65 -2.01 -16.51
N GLY A 142 3.95 -1.09 -17.20
CA GLY A 142 2.50 -1.08 -17.24
C GLY A 142 1.82 -0.64 -15.94
N GLY A 143 2.57 -0.08 -14.99
CA GLY A 143 2.11 0.31 -13.67
C GLY A 143 1.31 1.62 -13.63
N VAL A 144 0.97 2.06 -12.41
CA VAL A 144 0.22 3.31 -12.17
C VAL A 144 0.88 4.12 -11.06
N PHE A 145 1.10 5.41 -11.31
CA PHE A 145 1.65 6.39 -10.38
C PHE A 145 0.52 7.13 -9.68
N MET A 146 0.37 6.93 -8.38
CA MET A 146 -0.76 7.47 -7.63
C MET A 146 -0.35 8.72 -6.87
N ILE A 147 -0.96 9.86 -7.22
CA ILE A 147 -0.60 11.18 -6.69
C ILE A 147 -1.12 11.34 -5.26
N SER A 148 -0.22 11.68 -4.34
CA SER A 148 -0.52 11.92 -2.93
C SER A 148 -1.00 13.34 -2.65
N PHE A 149 -1.87 13.49 -1.64
CA PHE A 149 -2.32 14.81 -1.18
C PHE A 149 -1.55 15.32 0.03
N LEU A 150 -0.53 14.60 0.50
CA LEU A 150 0.25 15.10 1.63
C LEU A 150 0.81 16.49 1.35
N CYS A 151 0.55 17.40 2.29
CA CYS A 151 0.94 18.79 2.18
C CYS A 151 2.40 18.95 1.75
N LYS A 152 3.33 18.31 2.47
CA LYS A 152 4.79 18.38 2.20
C LYS A 152 5.21 17.83 0.83
N LEU A 153 4.43 16.91 0.25
CA LEU A 153 4.70 16.34 -1.08
C LEU A 153 4.08 17.20 -2.19
N THR A 154 2.95 17.83 -1.87
CA THR A 154 2.15 18.67 -2.77
C THR A 154 2.81 20.03 -2.98
N ASP A 155 3.15 20.73 -1.89
CA ASP A 155 3.85 22.02 -1.88
C ASP A 155 4.46 22.29 -0.50
N SER A 156 5.68 22.80 -0.43
CA SER A 156 6.33 23.11 0.85
C SER A 156 5.73 24.31 1.58
N SER A 157 4.96 25.16 0.89
CA SER A 157 4.50 26.46 1.39
C SER A 157 2.99 26.64 1.32
N SER A 158 2.36 26.19 0.23
CA SER A 158 0.92 26.42 -0.03
C SER A 158 0.30 25.21 -0.74
N PRO A 159 0.08 24.11 -0.01
CA PRO A 159 -0.56 22.92 -0.55
C PRO A 159 -2.04 23.21 -0.84
N THR A 160 -2.46 23.00 -2.09
CA THR A 160 -3.85 23.23 -2.53
C THR A 160 -4.32 22.14 -3.48
N LEU A 161 -5.64 22.01 -3.64
CA LEU A 161 -6.27 21.17 -4.65
C LEU A 161 -5.70 21.42 -6.05
N LYS A 162 -5.47 22.69 -6.41
CA LYS A 162 -4.90 23.05 -7.71
C LYS A 162 -3.47 22.53 -7.85
N ARG A 163 -2.68 22.56 -6.78
CA ARG A 163 -1.33 22.02 -6.80
C ARG A 163 -1.33 20.51 -6.99
N VAL A 164 -2.24 19.79 -6.32
CA VAL A 164 -2.45 18.35 -6.57
C VAL A 164 -2.80 18.11 -8.05
N ALA A 165 -3.70 18.91 -8.62
CA ALA A 165 -4.04 18.82 -10.05
C ALA A 165 -2.85 19.13 -10.97
N ASP A 166 -1.91 20.00 -10.57
CA ASP A 166 -0.65 20.22 -11.32
C ASP A 166 0.21 18.95 -11.35
N HIS A 167 0.33 18.25 -10.21
CA HIS A 167 1.07 16.98 -10.14
C HIS A 167 0.43 15.89 -11.02
N ILE A 168 -0.91 15.78 -11.01
CA ILE A 168 -1.64 14.85 -11.88
C ILE A 168 -1.39 15.16 -13.35
N GLN A 169 -1.56 16.43 -13.74
CA GLN A 169 -1.37 16.87 -15.12
C GLN A 169 0.07 16.64 -15.59
N HIS A 170 1.05 17.00 -14.77
CA HIS A 170 2.46 16.80 -15.08
C HIS A 170 2.82 15.33 -15.29
N ALA A 171 2.35 14.44 -14.41
CA ALA A 171 2.55 13.00 -14.58
C ALA A 171 1.86 12.50 -15.86
N GLY A 172 0.61 12.91 -16.10
CA GLY A 172 -0.15 12.50 -17.28
C GLY A 172 0.46 12.94 -18.61
N GLU A 173 0.97 14.18 -18.68
CA GLU A 173 1.66 14.71 -19.86
C GLU A 173 2.97 13.96 -20.15
N ARG A 174 3.66 13.47 -19.11
CA ARG A 174 4.89 12.70 -19.28
C ARG A 174 4.62 11.25 -19.66
N ILE A 175 3.93 10.52 -18.79
CA ILE A 175 3.83 9.06 -18.88
C ILE A 175 2.54 8.58 -19.51
N GLY A 176 1.59 9.48 -19.78
CA GLY A 176 0.25 9.16 -20.24
C GLY A 176 -0.70 8.99 -19.07
N TYR A 177 -1.93 9.48 -19.21
CA TYR A 177 -2.95 9.42 -18.15
C TYR A 177 -3.37 8.00 -17.78
N ASP A 178 -3.08 6.99 -18.62
CA ASP A 178 -3.32 5.54 -18.35
C ASP A 178 -2.39 4.95 -17.27
N HIS A 179 -1.42 5.74 -16.82
CA HIS A 179 -0.44 5.40 -15.80
C HIS A 179 -0.51 6.34 -14.59
N VAL A 180 -1.59 7.10 -14.42
CA VAL A 180 -1.77 8.04 -13.30
C VAL A 180 -2.99 7.64 -12.47
N GLY A 181 -2.93 7.84 -11.16
CA GLY A 181 -4.03 7.58 -10.24
C GLY A 181 -4.06 8.54 -9.05
N ILE A 182 -5.01 8.33 -8.13
CA ILE A 182 -5.20 9.17 -6.94
C ILE A 182 -4.90 8.39 -5.66
N GLY A 183 -3.89 8.82 -4.90
CA GLY A 183 -3.48 8.22 -3.62
C GLY A 183 -3.61 9.18 -2.46
N SER A 184 -4.84 9.54 -2.05
CA SER A 184 -5.09 10.69 -1.20
C SER A 184 -4.33 10.74 0.13
N ASP A 185 -4.04 9.60 0.75
CA ASP A 185 -3.40 9.55 2.07
C ASP A 185 -4.25 10.13 3.22
N PHE A 186 -5.58 10.12 3.05
CA PHE A 186 -6.53 10.62 4.05
C PHE A 186 -6.56 9.76 5.31
N ASP A 187 -6.46 10.37 6.50
CA ASP A 187 -6.30 9.69 7.80
C ASP A 187 -4.85 9.31 8.12
N GLY A 188 -3.95 9.28 7.12
CA GLY A 188 -2.49 9.18 7.31
C GLY A 188 -1.79 10.53 7.52
N MET A 189 -2.56 11.63 7.57
CA MET A 189 -2.06 13.00 7.66
C MET A 189 -2.80 13.81 8.73
N MET A 190 -2.10 14.80 9.31
CA MET A 190 -2.73 15.75 10.25
C MET A 190 -3.38 16.94 9.54
N ASP A 191 -2.73 17.43 8.48
CA ASP A 191 -3.17 18.57 7.69
C ASP A 191 -3.29 18.16 6.22
N SER A 192 -4.38 18.59 5.59
CA SER A 192 -4.68 18.34 4.18
C SER A 192 -4.61 19.61 3.33
N PRO A 193 -4.38 19.50 2.00
CA PRO A 193 -4.32 20.67 1.12
C PRO A 193 -5.63 21.44 1.14
N SER A 194 -5.55 22.77 1.01
CA SER A 194 -6.75 23.59 0.93
C SER A 194 -7.62 23.19 -0.28
N GLY A 195 -8.91 22.96 -0.05
CA GLY A 195 -9.87 22.44 -1.02
C GLY A 195 -9.92 20.91 -1.11
N LEU A 196 -9.08 20.19 -0.37
CA LEU A 196 -9.06 18.73 -0.22
C LEU A 196 -9.10 18.35 1.26
N GLU A 197 -9.96 19.01 2.03
CA GLU A 197 -10.01 18.81 3.48
C GLU A 197 -10.29 17.37 3.88
N ASP A 198 -11.17 16.70 3.12
CA ASP A 198 -11.65 15.35 3.39
C ASP A 198 -12.14 14.67 2.10
N VAL A 199 -12.54 13.41 2.18
CA VAL A 199 -12.96 12.62 1.01
C VAL A 199 -14.19 13.21 0.29
N SER A 200 -15.03 13.99 0.96
CA SER A 200 -16.18 14.66 0.32
C SER A 200 -15.75 15.66 -0.75
N LYS A 201 -14.47 16.04 -0.78
CA LYS A 201 -13.90 17.03 -1.70
C LYS A 201 -13.47 16.48 -3.05
N MET A 202 -13.49 15.16 -3.23
CA MET A 202 -13.07 14.51 -4.48
C MET A 202 -13.76 15.01 -5.76
N PRO A 203 -15.07 15.32 -5.77
CA PRO A 203 -15.73 15.88 -6.96
C PRO A 203 -15.14 17.23 -7.39
N PHE A 204 -14.57 18.01 -6.46
CA PHE A 204 -13.94 19.29 -6.80
C PHE A 204 -12.59 19.08 -7.48
N LEU A 205 -11.83 18.03 -7.11
CA LEU A 205 -10.59 17.68 -7.80
C LEU A 205 -10.87 17.23 -9.23
N VAL A 206 -11.84 16.33 -9.41
CA VAL A 206 -12.28 15.88 -10.73
C VAL A 206 -12.79 17.06 -11.57
N ALA A 207 -13.53 17.99 -10.98
CA ALA A 207 -13.98 19.20 -11.67
C ALA A 207 -12.81 20.09 -12.12
N GLU A 208 -11.74 20.20 -11.32
CA GLU A 208 -10.53 20.94 -11.69
C GLU A 208 -9.76 20.23 -12.82
N LEU A 209 -9.67 18.90 -12.82
CA LEU A 209 -9.05 18.14 -13.92
C LEU A 209 -9.82 18.35 -15.24
N LEU A 210 -11.14 18.25 -15.21
CA LEU A 210 -12.00 18.53 -16.38
C LEU A 210 -11.86 19.98 -16.86
N LYS A 211 -11.77 20.93 -15.91
CA LYS A 211 -11.59 22.36 -16.22
C LYS A 211 -10.26 22.64 -16.91
N ARG A 212 -9.21 21.87 -16.60
CA ARG A 212 -7.90 21.95 -17.25
C ARG A 212 -7.88 21.37 -18.66
N GLY A 213 -8.99 20.78 -19.11
CA GLY A 213 -9.12 20.19 -20.44
C GLY A 213 -8.57 18.77 -20.54
N ILE A 214 -8.34 18.10 -19.40
CA ILE A 214 -7.99 16.67 -19.41
C ILE A 214 -9.18 15.89 -19.99
N PRO A 215 -8.96 15.03 -21.01
CA PRO A 215 -10.03 14.26 -21.63
C PRO A 215 -10.84 13.43 -20.62
N GLU A 216 -12.16 13.29 -20.84
CA GLU A 216 -13.07 12.67 -19.87
C GLU A 216 -12.74 11.18 -19.64
N ASP A 217 -12.34 10.47 -20.68
CA ASP A 217 -11.82 9.10 -20.64
C ASP A 217 -10.52 9.02 -19.83
N SER A 218 -9.60 9.97 -20.01
CA SER A 218 -8.39 10.07 -19.19
C SER A 218 -8.72 10.34 -17.72
N VAL A 219 -9.72 11.17 -17.42
CA VAL A 219 -10.16 11.42 -16.03
C VAL A 219 -10.77 10.16 -15.42
N GLN A 220 -11.55 9.38 -16.16
CA GLN A 220 -12.04 8.07 -15.72
C GLN A 220 -10.89 7.10 -15.39
N ASN A 221 -9.86 7.09 -16.22
CA ASN A 221 -8.64 6.30 -16.00
C ASN A 221 -7.93 6.71 -14.69
N ILE A 222 -7.71 8.01 -14.49
CA ILE A 222 -7.08 8.56 -13.28
C ILE A 222 -7.87 8.24 -12.00
N VAL A 223 -9.20 8.33 -12.08
CA VAL A 223 -10.10 8.15 -10.94
C VAL A 223 -10.13 6.69 -10.47
N GLY A 224 -10.06 5.71 -11.36
CA GLY A 224 -10.17 4.31 -10.93
C GLY A 224 -9.89 3.23 -11.96
N LEU A 225 -10.09 3.48 -13.27
CA LEU A 225 -9.94 2.39 -14.25
C LEU A 225 -8.49 1.90 -14.36
N ASN A 226 -7.51 2.78 -14.14
CA ASN A 226 -6.10 2.40 -14.19
C ASN A 226 -5.70 1.43 -13.07
N VAL A 227 -6.16 1.67 -11.84
CA VAL A 227 -5.84 0.78 -10.72
C VAL A 227 -6.58 -0.56 -10.85
N LEU A 228 -7.80 -0.56 -11.38
CA LEU A 228 -8.52 -1.80 -11.71
C LEU A 228 -7.78 -2.62 -12.78
N ARG A 229 -7.31 -1.98 -13.86
CA ARG A 229 -6.47 -2.61 -14.88
C ARG A 229 -5.23 -3.27 -14.28
N VAL A 230 -4.55 -2.59 -13.35
CA VAL A 230 -3.36 -3.14 -12.68
C VAL A 230 -3.73 -4.32 -11.77
N LEU A 231 -4.85 -4.23 -11.04
CA LEU A 231 -5.34 -5.33 -10.19
C LEU A 231 -5.66 -6.58 -11.02
N ASP A 232 -6.33 -6.42 -12.17
CA ASP A 232 -6.64 -7.54 -13.09
C ASP A 232 -5.33 -8.20 -13.58
N ALA A 233 -4.37 -7.41 -14.03
CA ALA A 233 -3.09 -7.93 -14.51
C ALA A 233 -2.27 -8.63 -13.39
N VAL A 234 -2.34 -8.13 -12.16
CA VAL A 234 -1.74 -8.81 -10.99
C VAL A 234 -2.41 -10.17 -10.73
N GLN A 235 -3.74 -10.25 -10.86
CA GLN A 235 -4.47 -11.51 -10.70
C GLN A 235 -4.10 -12.53 -11.79
N GLU A 236 -3.94 -12.09 -13.05
CA GLU A 236 -3.48 -12.95 -14.16
C GLU A 236 -2.10 -13.54 -13.89
N VAL A 237 -1.15 -12.70 -13.43
CA VAL A 237 0.20 -13.15 -13.07
C VAL A 237 0.14 -14.14 -11.91
N SER A 238 -0.65 -13.86 -10.88
CA SER A 238 -0.84 -14.77 -9.74
C SER A 238 -1.36 -16.13 -10.18
N ALA A 239 -2.38 -16.17 -11.04
CA ALA A 239 -2.95 -17.41 -11.57
C ALA A 239 -1.91 -18.21 -12.38
N ARG A 240 -1.12 -17.53 -13.22
CA ARG A 240 -0.04 -18.16 -13.99
C ARG A 240 1.04 -18.76 -13.08
N MET A 241 1.47 -18.03 -12.05
CA MET A 241 2.52 -18.49 -11.13
C MET A 241 2.05 -19.69 -10.29
N LYS A 242 0.81 -19.68 -9.80
CA LYS A 242 0.20 -20.81 -9.08
C LYS A 242 0.15 -22.08 -9.93
N ASN A 243 -0.14 -21.94 -11.24
CA ASN A 243 -0.16 -23.08 -12.17
C ASN A 243 1.24 -23.53 -12.59
N GLY A 244 2.27 -22.71 -12.40
CA GLY A 244 3.64 -22.97 -12.84
C GLY A 244 4.49 -23.80 -11.88
N ASN A 245 3.94 -24.31 -10.77
CA ASN A 245 4.68 -24.97 -9.68
C ASN A 245 5.90 -24.15 -9.21
N GLN A 246 5.78 -22.83 -9.12
CA GLN A 246 6.85 -22.02 -8.52
C GLN A 246 6.88 -22.24 -7.01
N ASP A 247 8.08 -22.44 -6.47
CA ASP A 247 8.27 -22.50 -5.03
C ASP A 247 7.86 -21.17 -4.39
N MET A 248 7.01 -21.26 -3.36
CA MET A 248 6.64 -20.09 -2.57
C MET A 248 7.77 -19.73 -1.63
N LEU A 249 7.99 -18.43 -1.44
CA LEU A 249 8.87 -17.96 -0.37
C LEU A 249 8.28 -18.41 0.97
N GLN A 250 9.09 -19.12 1.76
CA GLN A 250 8.72 -19.58 3.09
C GLN A 250 9.52 -18.80 4.13
N ASP A 251 8.90 -18.55 5.28
CA ASP A 251 9.62 -18.03 6.43
C ASP A 251 10.66 -19.05 6.90
N VAL A 252 11.83 -18.56 7.29
CA VAL A 252 12.82 -19.40 7.95
C VAL A 252 12.41 -19.51 9.41
N ILE A 253 11.96 -20.70 9.81
CA ILE A 253 11.53 -20.99 11.18
C ILE A 253 12.63 -21.82 11.85
N ASP A 254 13.04 -21.38 13.04
CA ASP A 254 14.00 -22.12 13.85
C ASP A 254 13.45 -23.52 14.20
N GLU A 255 14.35 -24.49 14.36
CA GLU A 255 13.95 -25.84 14.71
C GLU A 255 13.23 -25.87 16.06
N ILE A 256 11.93 -26.20 16.04
CA ILE A 256 11.10 -26.27 17.26
C ILE A 256 11.41 -27.55 18.05
N TRP A 257 11.79 -28.63 17.36
CA TRP A 257 12.14 -29.91 17.95
C TRP A 257 13.60 -30.24 17.73
N ASP A 258 14.26 -30.63 18.80
CA ASP A 258 15.54 -31.32 18.73
C ASP A 258 15.38 -32.76 18.21
N GLU A 259 16.51 -33.42 17.97
CA GLU A 259 16.53 -34.78 17.42
C GLU A 259 15.88 -35.80 18.36
N HIS A 260 15.92 -35.57 19.68
CA HIS A 260 15.33 -36.49 20.64
C HIS A 260 13.80 -36.54 20.50
N VAL A 261 13.16 -35.36 20.43
CA VAL A 261 11.71 -35.25 20.24
C VAL A 261 11.30 -35.82 18.87
N ARG A 262 12.08 -35.57 17.82
CA ARG A 262 11.83 -36.14 16.48
C ARG A 262 11.82 -37.67 16.50
N LEU A 263 12.78 -38.29 17.20
CA LEU A 263 12.87 -39.75 17.34
C LEU A 263 11.72 -40.35 18.15
N GLN A 264 11.31 -39.70 19.25
CA GLN A 264 10.13 -40.13 20.01
C GLN A 264 8.87 -40.11 19.15
N VAL A 265 8.67 -39.05 18.35
CA VAL A 265 7.53 -38.95 17.43
C VAL A 265 7.59 -40.07 16.39
N LYS A 266 8.75 -40.34 15.77
CA LYS A 266 8.93 -41.46 14.83
C LYS A 266 8.59 -42.80 15.48
N GLN A 267 9.05 -43.05 16.70
CA GLN A 267 8.77 -44.29 17.44
C GLN A 267 7.27 -44.48 17.69
N VAL A 268 6.59 -43.47 18.23
CA VAL A 268 5.14 -43.52 18.51
C VAL A 268 4.32 -43.74 17.23
N ARG A 269 4.81 -43.24 16.09
CA ARG A 269 4.14 -43.39 14.78
C ARG A 269 4.58 -44.63 14.00
N GLY A 270 5.51 -45.44 14.51
CA GLY A 270 6.01 -46.62 13.81
C GLY A 270 6.83 -46.29 12.55
N LEU A 271 7.50 -45.14 12.52
CA LEU A 271 8.27 -44.61 11.39
C LEU A 271 9.79 -44.68 11.63
N LEU A 272 10.25 -45.47 12.59
CA LEU A 272 11.69 -45.64 12.84
C LEU A 272 12.35 -46.38 11.69
N SER A 273 13.44 -45.82 11.19
CA SER A 273 14.34 -46.50 10.27
C SER A 273 15.45 -47.24 11.03
N PRO A 274 16.13 -48.22 10.41
CA PRO A 274 17.27 -48.91 11.03
C PRO A 274 18.40 -47.97 11.48
N ASP A 275 18.59 -46.84 10.78
CA ASP A 275 19.59 -45.84 11.13
C ASP A 275 19.19 -45.04 12.39
N ASP A 276 17.90 -44.76 12.57
CA ASP A 276 17.34 -44.09 13.75
C ASP A 276 17.52 -44.96 15.02
N ASP A 277 17.30 -46.27 14.91
CA ASP A 277 17.48 -47.23 16.01
C ASP A 277 18.94 -47.31 16.49
N SER A 278 19.88 -47.25 15.54
CA SER A 278 21.31 -47.24 15.86
C SER A 278 21.69 -46.01 16.68
N PHE A 279 21.17 -44.83 16.32
CA PHE A 279 21.42 -43.56 17.02
C PHE A 279 20.85 -43.56 18.45
N ILE A 280 19.60 -44.03 18.63
CA ILE A 280 18.95 -44.18 19.95
C ILE A 280 19.77 -45.11 20.85
N SER A 281 20.28 -46.22 20.32
CA SER A 281 21.07 -47.19 21.08
C SER A 281 22.38 -46.60 21.61
N THR A 282 23.07 -45.77 20.80
CA THR A 282 24.30 -45.05 21.21
C THR A 282 24.05 -44.00 22.28
N GLN A 283 22.94 -43.25 22.23
CA GLN A 283 22.63 -42.27 23.27
C GLN A 283 22.27 -42.92 24.60
N LYS A 284 21.49 -44.02 24.58
CA LYS A 284 21.18 -44.79 25.79
C LYS A 284 22.45 -45.28 26.49
N GLY A 285 23.42 -45.78 25.72
CA GLY A 285 24.73 -46.20 26.23
C GLY A 285 25.55 -45.07 26.85
N SER A 286 25.43 -43.83 26.36
CA SER A 286 26.16 -42.66 26.86
C SER A 286 25.55 -42.10 28.16
N VAL A 287 24.22 -42.07 28.27
CA VAL A 287 23.51 -41.63 29.49
C VAL A 287 23.68 -42.64 30.64
N ASP A 288 23.69 -43.94 30.33
CA ASP A 288 23.94 -44.99 31.33
C ASP A 288 25.41 -45.04 31.81
N ALA A 289 26.35 -44.53 31.00
CA ALA A 289 27.75 -44.41 31.39
C ALA A 289 27.99 -43.25 32.36
N ILE A 290 27.27 -42.13 32.21
CA ILE A 290 27.36 -40.96 33.11
C ILE A 290 26.73 -41.25 34.48
N ARG A 291 25.66 -42.07 34.53
CA ARG A 291 25.02 -42.49 35.80
C ARG A 291 25.82 -43.50 36.62
N LYS A 292 26.89 -44.09 36.08
CA LYS A 292 27.74 -45.07 36.77
C LYS A 292 29.06 -44.49 37.30
N SER A 293 29.27 -43.18 37.16
CA SER A 293 30.47 -42.47 37.60
C SER A 293 30.30 -41.61 38.86
N ASP A 294 29.17 -41.72 39.57
CA ASP A 294 28.95 -41.18 40.93
C ASP A 294 29.00 -42.30 41.99
#